data_AF-A0A535ZND3-F1
#
_entry.id   AF-A0A535ZND3-F1
#
_cell.length_a   1.000
_cell.length_b   1.000
_cell.length_c   1.000
_cell.angle_alpha   90.00
_cell.angle_beta   90.00
_cell.angle_gamma   90.00
#
_symmetry.space_group_name_H-M   'P 1'
#
loop_
_entity.id
_entity.type
_entity.pdbx_description
1 polymer ?
#
loop_
_entity_poly.entity_id
_entity_poly.type
_entity_poly.pdbx_seq_one_letter_code
_entity_poly.pdbx_strand_id
1 'polypeptide(L)'
;MDVLESIRKRRFHRSFTSEPVDEELLARLVWAAGRAPMGGAELVRRILVVTDPDLMRTVRQVTPSFLANSPAVIVICTDLDRAEASMGVQGRDTLSLVDAGAAAENMALAAVALGLATCFVRCANDVALQEVLDIPENVRPDILVAVGHPAPTTTAPVKNPPAVIFRNGFGKIWNPPTLPLPGTRPPATAKTDVSELFVNVLYLVASARDCIDEPLIYGPFRMIEGVSRMLEGARGDVFLSQMKAEIDGQKYSVMGDRVSFARWLDSLLRDFAAEAKRRNSPAAVPAAAVDGRGR
;
A
#
# COMPACT_ATOMS: atom_id res chain seq x y z
N MET A 1 3.67 -24.03 -8.70
CA MET A 1 4.60 -23.78 -7.58
C MET A 1 3.86 -23.00 -6.52
N ASP A 2 4.11 -23.27 -5.24
CA ASP A 2 3.55 -22.47 -4.14
C ASP A 2 4.28 -21.11 -3.99
N VAL A 3 3.59 -20.08 -3.51
CA VAL A 3 4.14 -18.72 -3.39
C VAL A 3 5.31 -18.65 -2.41
N LEU A 4 5.25 -19.38 -1.28
CA LEU A 4 6.35 -19.40 -0.31
C LEU A 4 7.58 -20.06 -0.89
N GLU A 5 7.39 -21.10 -1.71
CA GLU A 5 8.49 -21.72 -2.46
C GLU A 5 9.08 -20.78 -3.51
N SER A 6 8.26 -19.98 -4.21
CA SER A 6 8.76 -18.92 -5.09
C SER A 6 9.59 -17.91 -4.33
N ILE A 7 9.10 -17.39 -3.19
CA ILE A 7 9.83 -16.42 -2.34
C ILE A 7 11.16 -17.01 -1.89
N ARG A 8 11.18 -18.28 -1.48
CA ARG A 8 12.39 -18.97 -1.01
C ARG A 8 13.43 -19.17 -2.11
N LYS A 9 12.99 -19.48 -3.33
CA LYS A 9 13.87 -19.73 -4.48
C LYS A 9 14.30 -18.45 -5.20
N ARG A 10 13.52 -17.38 -5.09
CA ARG A 10 13.76 -16.10 -5.75
C ARG A 10 15.14 -15.57 -5.37
N ARG A 11 15.94 -15.33 -6.39
CA ARG A 11 17.26 -14.70 -6.30
C ARG A 11 17.47 -13.86 -7.54
N PHE A 12 18.39 -12.90 -7.47
CA PHE A 12 18.79 -12.15 -8.65
C PHE A 12 19.81 -12.94 -9.48
N HIS A 13 19.50 -13.12 -10.76
CA HIS A 13 20.37 -13.77 -11.74
C HIS A 13 20.97 -12.72 -12.67
N ARG A 14 22.28 -12.74 -12.84
CA ARG A 14 22.97 -11.85 -13.80
C ARG A 14 23.46 -12.57 -15.06
N SER A 15 23.29 -13.89 -15.08
CA SER A 15 23.70 -14.76 -16.18
C SER A 15 22.49 -15.54 -16.70
N PHE A 16 22.20 -15.35 -17.98
CA PHE A 16 21.08 -15.91 -18.72
C PHE A 16 21.61 -16.68 -19.93
N THR A 17 20.86 -17.67 -20.40
CA THR A 17 21.14 -18.31 -21.70
C THR A 17 20.78 -17.33 -22.83
N SER A 18 21.19 -17.64 -24.07
CA SER A 18 20.80 -16.88 -25.26
C SER A 18 19.41 -17.24 -25.78
N GLU A 19 18.71 -18.15 -25.12
CA GLU A 19 17.35 -18.56 -25.49
C GLU A 19 16.41 -17.36 -25.33
N PRO A 20 15.62 -16.99 -26.36
CA PRO A 20 14.64 -15.93 -26.23
C PRO A 20 13.54 -16.34 -25.24
N VAL A 21 12.89 -15.36 -24.62
CA VAL A 21 11.73 -15.63 -23.76
C VAL A 21 10.49 -15.63 -24.61
N ASP A 22 9.70 -16.71 -24.52
CA ASP A 22 8.43 -16.82 -25.24
C ASP A 22 7.46 -15.68 -24.89
N GLU A 23 6.71 -15.22 -25.89
CA GLU A 23 5.74 -14.13 -25.75
C GLU A 23 4.70 -14.42 -24.66
N GLU A 24 4.23 -15.66 -24.56
CA GLU A 24 3.28 -16.08 -23.52
C GLU A 24 3.87 -15.90 -22.12
N LEU A 25 5.15 -16.23 -21.92
CA LEU A 25 5.82 -16.08 -20.64
C LEU A 25 6.00 -14.61 -20.28
N LEU A 26 6.40 -13.77 -21.24
CA LEU A 26 6.48 -12.31 -21.07
C LEU A 26 5.11 -11.73 -20.71
N ALA A 27 4.05 -12.13 -21.40
CA ALA A 27 2.69 -11.69 -21.13
C ALA A 27 2.25 -12.04 -19.70
N ARG A 28 2.61 -13.24 -19.20
CA ARG A 28 2.33 -13.65 -17.83
C ARG A 28 3.09 -12.83 -16.78
N LEU A 29 4.32 -12.41 -17.08
CA LEU A 29 5.08 -11.51 -16.22
C LEU A 29 4.47 -10.10 -16.20
N VAL A 30 4.13 -9.55 -17.36
CA VAL A 30 3.44 -8.26 -17.47
C VAL A 30 2.11 -8.28 -16.72
N TRP A 31 1.34 -9.36 -16.86
CA TRP A 31 0.12 -9.57 -16.09
C TRP A 31 0.39 -9.56 -14.58
N ALA A 32 1.43 -10.26 -14.10
CA ALA A 32 1.80 -10.28 -12.69
C ALA A 32 2.18 -8.88 -12.15
N ALA A 33 2.94 -8.10 -12.93
CA ALA A 33 3.24 -6.70 -12.61
C ALA A 33 1.97 -5.85 -12.54
N GLY A 34 1.06 -6.00 -13.50
CA GLY A 34 -0.22 -5.28 -13.54
C GLY A 34 -1.10 -5.56 -12.32
N ARG A 35 -1.00 -6.75 -11.72
CA ARG A 35 -1.79 -7.16 -10.54
C ARG A 35 -1.24 -6.67 -9.20
N ALA A 36 -0.04 -6.09 -9.18
CA ALA A 36 0.53 -5.55 -7.95
C ALA A 36 -0.29 -4.35 -7.43
N PRO A 37 -0.38 -4.17 -6.09
CA PRO A 37 -1.08 -3.04 -5.50
C PRO A 37 -0.53 -1.71 -6.03
N MET A 38 -1.38 -0.69 -6.01
CA MET A 38 -1.05 0.66 -6.46
C MET A 38 -1.75 1.68 -5.57
N GLY A 39 -1.02 2.68 -5.11
CA GLY A 39 -1.58 3.81 -4.38
C GLY A 39 -2.22 4.81 -5.33
N GLY A 40 -3.55 4.89 -5.35
CA GLY A 40 -4.30 5.81 -6.20
C GLY A 40 -5.01 5.13 -7.38
N ALA A 41 -5.37 5.92 -8.39
CA ALA A 41 -6.18 5.46 -9.53
C ALA A 41 -5.44 4.45 -10.42
N GLU A 42 -6.21 3.61 -11.12
CA GLU A 42 -5.72 2.82 -12.24
C GLU A 42 -5.06 3.77 -13.27
N LEU A 43 -3.95 3.35 -13.89
CA LEU A 43 -3.17 4.09 -14.91
C LEU A 43 -2.01 4.98 -14.41
N VAL A 44 -1.47 4.85 -13.20
CA VAL A 44 -0.17 5.49 -12.85
C VAL A 44 1.01 4.68 -13.41
N ARG A 45 0.97 3.36 -13.25
CA ARG A 45 2.00 2.45 -13.77
C ARG A 45 1.95 2.36 -15.30
N ARG A 46 3.12 2.37 -15.92
CA ARG A 46 3.36 2.00 -17.33
C ARG A 46 4.33 0.83 -17.34
N ILE A 47 4.12 -0.12 -18.24
CA ILE A 47 4.97 -1.30 -18.37
C ILE A 47 5.44 -1.35 -19.82
N LEU A 48 6.74 -1.26 -20.03
CA LEU A 48 7.37 -1.37 -21.35
C LEU A 48 8.12 -2.70 -21.42
N VAL A 49 7.96 -3.45 -22.51
CA VAL A 49 8.67 -4.71 -22.75
C VAL A 49 9.64 -4.50 -23.91
N VAL A 50 10.91 -4.83 -23.69
CA VAL A 50 11.97 -4.67 -24.68
C VAL A 50 12.62 -6.04 -24.91
N THR A 51 12.50 -6.52 -26.16
CA THR A 51 13.05 -7.79 -26.63
C THR A 51 13.91 -7.65 -27.88
N ASP A 52 13.89 -6.48 -28.52
CA ASP A 52 14.72 -6.20 -29.70
C ASP A 52 16.22 -6.26 -29.34
N PRO A 53 17.04 -7.10 -30.00
CA PRO A 53 18.44 -7.28 -29.61
C PRO A 53 19.30 -6.03 -29.73
N ASP A 54 19.02 -5.17 -30.71
CA ASP A 54 19.79 -3.94 -30.93
C ASP A 54 19.41 -2.89 -29.87
N LEU A 55 18.12 -2.75 -29.58
CA LEU A 55 17.63 -1.90 -28.51
C LEU A 55 18.13 -2.36 -27.13
N MET A 56 18.13 -3.68 -26.88
CA MET A 56 18.72 -4.28 -25.69
C MET A 56 20.21 -3.97 -25.54
N ARG A 57 20.96 -3.89 -26.65
CA ARG A 57 22.37 -3.48 -26.63
C ARG A 57 22.51 -2.03 -26.20
N THR A 58 21.68 -1.13 -26.75
CA THR A 58 21.68 0.29 -26.42
C THR A 58 21.27 0.55 -24.98
N VAL A 59 20.22 -0.12 -24.48
CA VAL A 59 19.76 -0.03 -23.06
C VAL A 59 20.90 -0.36 -22.09
N ARG A 60 21.70 -1.38 -22.39
CA ARG A 60 22.88 -1.74 -21.56
C ARG A 60 23.97 -0.68 -21.60
N GLN A 61 24.21 -0.07 -22.75
CA GLN A 61 25.23 0.98 -22.90
C GLN A 61 24.88 2.22 -22.08
N VAL A 62 23.60 2.62 -22.05
CA VAL A 62 23.14 3.77 -21.25
C VAL A 62 22.88 3.43 -19.78
N THR A 63 22.88 2.15 -19.43
CA THR A 63 22.71 1.65 -18.06
C THR A 63 23.93 0.81 -17.61
N PRO A 64 25.08 1.43 -17.27
CA PRO A 64 26.29 0.68 -16.90
C PRO A 64 26.11 -0.28 -15.70
N SER A 65 25.13 -0.03 -14.83
CA SER A 65 24.74 -0.92 -13.73
C SER A 65 24.01 -2.20 -14.18
N PHE A 66 23.56 -2.26 -15.43
CA PHE A 66 22.88 -3.41 -16.03
C PHE A 66 23.87 -4.47 -16.48
N LEU A 67 24.43 -5.19 -15.50
CA LEU A 67 25.41 -6.26 -15.71
C LEU A 67 24.82 -7.57 -16.26
N ALA A 68 23.51 -7.64 -16.45
CA ALA A 68 22.80 -8.85 -16.84
C ALA A 68 22.77 -9.02 -18.38
N ASN A 69 23.12 -10.21 -18.85
CA ASN A 69 23.08 -10.59 -20.28
C ASN A 69 21.71 -11.13 -20.72
N SER A 70 20.61 -10.66 -20.12
CA SER A 70 19.25 -11.17 -20.40
C SER A 70 18.76 -10.94 -21.84
N PRO A 71 18.01 -11.88 -22.44
CA PRO A 71 17.41 -11.67 -23.77
C PRO A 71 16.31 -10.60 -23.77
N ALA A 72 15.69 -10.30 -22.63
CA ALA A 72 14.64 -9.30 -22.50
C ALA A 72 14.82 -8.40 -21.26
N VAL A 73 14.19 -7.23 -21.28
CA VAL A 73 13.97 -6.39 -20.10
C VAL A 73 12.53 -5.86 -20.08
N ILE A 74 11.90 -5.89 -18.91
CA ILE A 74 10.62 -5.25 -18.65
C ILE A 74 10.89 -4.01 -17.80
N VAL A 75 10.50 -2.83 -18.27
CA VAL A 75 10.67 -1.56 -17.56
C VAL A 75 9.36 -1.17 -16.92
N ILE A 76 9.37 -1.06 -15.59
CA ILE A 76 8.28 -0.49 -14.81
C ILE A 76 8.51 1.01 -14.72
N CYS A 77 7.57 1.79 -15.23
CA CYS A 77 7.62 3.24 -15.22
C CYS A 77 6.41 3.83 -14.49
N THR A 78 6.57 5.07 -14.04
CA THR A 78 5.51 5.89 -13.42
C THR A 78 5.22 7.10 -14.29
N ASP A 79 3.95 7.31 -14.62
CA ASP A 79 3.44 8.57 -15.14
C ASP A 79 3.34 9.58 -13.99
N LEU A 80 4.30 10.51 -13.92
CA LEU A 80 4.48 11.41 -12.76
C LEU A 80 3.32 12.40 -12.62
N ASP A 81 2.79 12.91 -13.74
CA ASP A 81 1.67 13.83 -13.74
C ASP A 81 0.41 13.16 -13.20
N ARG A 82 0.18 11.89 -13.60
CA ARG A 82 -0.94 11.11 -13.06
C ARG A 82 -0.75 10.75 -11.59
N ALA A 83 0.47 10.40 -11.19
CA ALA A 83 0.76 10.12 -9.79
C ALA A 83 0.48 11.36 -8.91
N GLU A 84 0.91 12.54 -9.37
CA GLU A 84 0.67 13.82 -8.70
C GLU A 84 -0.81 14.19 -8.72
N ALA A 85 -1.50 14.05 -9.85
CA ALA A 85 -2.93 14.32 -9.95
C ALA A 85 -3.77 13.39 -9.06
N SER A 86 -3.35 12.13 -8.89
CA SER A 86 -4.08 11.15 -8.09
C SER A 86 -3.87 11.34 -6.59
N MET A 87 -2.63 11.56 -6.16
CA MET A 87 -2.22 11.44 -4.75
C MET A 87 -1.26 12.56 -4.30
N GLY A 88 -1.19 13.66 -5.05
CA GLY A 88 -0.29 14.79 -4.77
C GLY A 88 1.19 14.44 -4.88
N VAL A 89 2.04 15.31 -4.32
CA VAL A 89 3.50 15.13 -4.30
C VAL A 89 3.89 13.79 -3.67
N GLN A 90 3.15 13.32 -2.66
CA GLN A 90 3.39 12.01 -2.05
C GLN A 90 3.19 10.86 -3.05
N GLY A 91 2.16 10.95 -3.90
CA GLY A 91 1.93 10.06 -5.03
C GLY A 91 3.13 9.98 -5.97
N ARG A 92 3.57 11.15 -6.42
CA ARG A 92 4.67 11.30 -7.39
C ARG A 92 6.01 10.83 -6.86
N ASP A 93 6.36 11.22 -5.63
CA ASP A 93 7.73 11.11 -5.13
C ASP A 93 7.96 9.91 -4.20
N THR A 94 6.91 9.34 -3.61
CA THR A 94 7.04 8.25 -2.63
C THR A 94 6.22 7.01 -2.99
N LEU A 95 4.90 7.14 -3.17
CA LEU A 95 4.01 5.99 -3.37
C LEU A 95 4.29 5.28 -4.70
N SER A 96 4.59 6.04 -5.76
CA SER A 96 4.98 5.49 -7.06
C SER A 96 6.17 4.53 -7.00
N LEU A 97 7.17 4.82 -6.16
CA LEU A 97 8.34 3.96 -5.99
C LEU A 97 7.99 2.66 -5.25
N VAL A 98 7.12 2.74 -4.24
CA VAL A 98 6.60 1.56 -3.53
C VAL A 98 5.80 0.68 -4.50
N ASP A 99 4.97 1.29 -5.34
CA ASP A 99 4.16 0.61 -6.35
C ASP A 99 4.99 -0.06 -7.44
N ALA A 100 6.09 0.58 -7.86
CA ALA A 100 7.04 0.00 -8.80
C ALA A 100 7.76 -1.21 -8.19
N GLY A 101 8.19 -1.10 -6.92
CA GLY A 101 8.81 -2.19 -6.18
C GLY A 101 7.88 -3.40 -6.02
N ALA A 102 6.61 -3.17 -5.71
CA ALA A 102 5.60 -4.22 -5.61
C ALA A 102 5.37 -4.93 -6.95
N ALA A 103 5.31 -4.19 -8.06
CA ALA A 103 5.18 -4.75 -9.40
C ALA A 103 6.39 -5.60 -9.80
N ALA A 104 7.60 -5.10 -9.53
CA ALA A 104 8.83 -5.82 -9.78
C ALA A 104 8.87 -7.14 -8.97
N GLU A 105 8.53 -7.10 -7.68
CA GLU A 105 8.54 -8.31 -6.85
C GLU A 105 7.49 -9.35 -7.30
N ASN A 106 6.28 -8.93 -7.67
CA ASN A 106 5.30 -9.84 -8.26
C ASN A 106 5.85 -10.55 -9.51
N MET A 107 6.52 -9.82 -10.40
CA MET A 107 7.19 -10.43 -11.56
C MET A 107 8.27 -11.41 -11.15
N ALA A 108 9.10 -11.08 -10.17
CA ALA A 108 10.17 -11.98 -9.74
C ALA A 108 9.62 -13.29 -9.15
N LEU A 109 8.54 -13.24 -8.37
CA LEU A 109 7.89 -14.43 -7.83
C LEU A 109 7.21 -15.27 -8.93
N ALA A 110 6.57 -14.60 -9.90
CA ALA A 110 5.98 -15.25 -11.06
C ALA A 110 7.06 -15.91 -11.93
N ALA A 111 8.17 -15.23 -12.21
CA ALA A 111 9.27 -15.75 -13.01
C ALA A 111 9.81 -17.08 -12.45
N VAL A 112 10.02 -17.15 -11.12
CA VAL A 112 10.45 -18.40 -10.47
C VAL A 112 9.44 -19.53 -10.68
N ALA A 113 8.14 -19.24 -10.61
CA ALA A 113 7.10 -20.24 -10.86
C ALA A 113 7.04 -20.67 -12.34
N LEU A 114 7.47 -19.81 -13.27
CA LEU A 114 7.57 -20.06 -14.71
C LEU A 114 8.89 -20.70 -15.12
N GLY A 115 9.84 -20.91 -14.20
CA GLY A 115 11.19 -21.41 -14.53
C GLY A 115 12.11 -20.35 -15.15
N LEU A 116 11.70 -19.07 -15.11
CA LEU A 116 12.49 -17.94 -15.55
C LEU A 116 13.29 -17.33 -14.39
N ALA A 117 14.26 -16.52 -14.76
CA ALA A 117 15.10 -15.78 -13.84
C ALA A 117 14.93 -14.27 -14.06
N THR A 118 15.15 -13.49 -12.99
CA THR A 118 15.10 -12.02 -13.06
C THR A 118 16.25 -11.34 -12.33
N CYS A 119 16.52 -10.09 -12.70
CA CYS A 119 17.36 -9.16 -11.94
C CYS A 119 16.81 -7.75 -12.04
N PHE A 120 16.72 -7.07 -10.91
CA PHE A 120 16.31 -5.67 -10.88
C PHE A 120 17.52 -4.77 -11.05
N VAL A 121 17.35 -3.73 -11.85
CA VAL A 121 18.33 -2.68 -12.09
C VAL A 121 17.59 -1.36 -12.07
N ARG A 122 18.16 -0.37 -11.38
CA ARG A 122 17.77 1.02 -11.55
C ARG A 122 18.80 1.70 -12.44
N CYS A 123 18.34 2.40 -13.47
CA CYS A 123 19.21 3.27 -14.25
C CYS A 123 19.44 4.57 -13.48
N ALA A 124 20.67 5.06 -13.42
CA ALA A 124 20.94 6.38 -12.83
C ALA A 124 20.71 7.52 -13.84
N ASN A 125 20.53 7.20 -15.12
CA ASN A 125 20.40 8.15 -16.22
C ASN A 125 19.02 8.00 -16.89
N ASP A 126 18.02 8.61 -16.28
CA ASP A 126 16.64 8.55 -16.78
C ASP A 126 16.51 9.19 -18.16
N VAL A 127 17.18 10.31 -18.39
CA VAL A 127 17.13 11.05 -19.67
C VAL A 127 17.59 10.18 -20.84
N ALA A 128 18.73 9.51 -20.70
CA ALA A 128 19.23 8.63 -21.76
C ALA A 128 18.32 7.41 -21.97
N LEU A 129 17.78 6.85 -20.89
CA LEU A 129 16.86 5.71 -21.01
C LEU A 129 15.53 6.12 -21.63
N GLN A 130 15.06 7.34 -21.34
CA GLN A 130 13.86 7.91 -21.93
C GLN A 130 14.02 8.09 -23.43
N GLU A 131 15.13 8.69 -23.87
CA GLU A 131 15.44 8.87 -25.29
C GLU A 131 15.57 7.53 -26.02
N VAL A 132 16.29 6.56 -25.44
CA VAL A 132 16.51 5.25 -26.09
C VAL A 132 15.21 4.46 -26.27
N LEU A 133 14.26 4.61 -25.36
CA LEU A 133 13.04 3.80 -25.31
C LEU A 133 11.78 4.58 -25.68
N ASP A 134 11.93 5.79 -26.25
CA ASP A 134 10.83 6.70 -26.57
C ASP A 134 9.87 6.93 -25.40
N ILE A 135 10.40 6.97 -24.16
CA ILE A 135 9.60 7.20 -22.96
C ILE A 135 9.41 8.72 -22.81
N PRO A 136 8.17 9.21 -22.65
CA PRO A 136 7.91 10.65 -22.45
C PRO A 136 8.64 11.22 -21.22
N GLU A 137 8.98 12.51 -21.28
CA GLU A 137 9.71 13.22 -20.21
C GLU A 137 9.00 13.12 -18.84
N ASN A 138 7.66 13.17 -18.84
CA ASN A 138 6.84 13.06 -17.64
C ASN A 138 6.68 11.62 -17.11
N VAL A 139 7.25 10.62 -17.79
CA VAL A 139 7.22 9.21 -17.38
C VAL A 139 8.60 8.79 -16.88
N ARG A 140 8.70 8.47 -15.59
CA ARG A 140 9.95 8.06 -14.94
C ARG A 140 10.15 6.55 -15.04
N PRO A 141 11.26 6.04 -15.61
CA PRO A 141 11.57 4.61 -15.63
C PRO A 141 12.09 4.14 -14.25
N ASP A 142 11.23 3.60 -13.40
CA ASP A 142 11.57 3.28 -12.02
C ASP A 142 12.40 2.01 -11.85
N ILE A 143 12.06 0.91 -12.53
CA ILE A 143 12.78 -0.37 -12.35
C ILE A 143 12.87 -1.11 -13.68
N LEU A 144 14.09 -1.45 -14.09
CA LEU A 144 14.35 -2.38 -15.18
C LEU A 144 14.43 -3.78 -14.59
N VAL A 145 13.65 -4.69 -15.13
CA VAL A 145 13.63 -6.10 -14.73
C VAL A 145 14.15 -6.93 -15.89
N ALA A 146 15.41 -7.34 -15.79
CA ALA A 146 16.02 -8.30 -16.70
C ALA A 146 15.25 -9.63 -16.63
N VAL A 147 14.93 -10.25 -17.77
CA VAL A 147 14.18 -11.51 -17.85
C VAL A 147 14.86 -12.48 -18.81
N GLY A 148 14.99 -13.74 -18.40
CA GLY A 148 15.50 -14.80 -19.28
C GLY A 148 15.54 -16.17 -18.61
N HIS A 149 15.98 -17.17 -19.35
CA HIS A 149 16.27 -18.49 -18.81
C HIS A 149 17.61 -18.45 -18.05
N PRO A 150 17.68 -18.97 -16.81
CA PRO A 150 18.90 -18.91 -16.02
C PRO A 150 20.01 -19.73 -16.67
N ALA A 151 21.19 -19.12 -16.85
CA ALA A 151 22.38 -19.87 -17.24
C ALA A 151 22.87 -20.77 -16.08
N PRO A 152 23.53 -21.91 -16.37
CA PRO A 152 24.20 -22.72 -15.36
C PRO A 152 25.14 -21.84 -14.53
N THR A 153 24.91 -21.79 -13.22
CA THR A 153 25.69 -20.96 -12.29
C THR A 153 26.42 -21.86 -11.31
N THR A 154 27.74 -21.72 -11.19
CA THR A 154 28.57 -22.48 -10.23
C THR A 154 28.59 -21.86 -8.84
N THR A 155 28.19 -20.59 -8.71
CA THR A 155 28.17 -19.86 -7.44
C THR A 155 26.85 -20.05 -6.70
N ALA A 156 27.00 -20.44 -5.43
CA ALA A 156 25.89 -20.51 -4.49
C ALA A 156 25.13 -19.17 -4.43
N PRO A 157 23.81 -19.19 -4.20
CA PRO A 157 23.04 -17.97 -3.99
C PRO A 157 23.65 -17.17 -2.84
N VAL A 158 23.81 -15.85 -3.04
CA VAL A 158 24.11 -14.93 -1.94
C VAL A 158 22.97 -15.03 -0.94
N LYS A 159 23.27 -15.43 0.29
CA LYS A 159 22.28 -15.45 1.37
C LYS A 159 22.05 -14.02 1.84
N ASN A 160 20.80 -13.58 1.85
CA ASN A 160 20.46 -12.32 2.47
C ASN A 160 20.78 -12.40 3.97
N PRO A 161 21.30 -11.33 4.58
CA PRO A 161 21.39 -11.27 6.03
C PRO A 161 19.97 -11.43 6.63
N PRO A 162 19.86 -12.02 7.83
CA PRO A 162 18.57 -12.10 8.50
C PRO A 162 18.01 -10.70 8.73
N ALA A 163 16.69 -10.55 8.54
CA ALA A 163 16.01 -9.30 8.80
C ALA A 163 16.07 -8.97 10.31
N VAL A 164 16.31 -7.69 10.63
CA VAL A 164 16.13 -7.20 12.00
C VAL A 164 14.67 -6.80 12.15
N ILE A 165 13.96 -7.50 13.01
CA ILE A 165 12.52 -7.34 13.18
C ILE A 165 12.25 -6.77 14.57
N PHE A 166 11.34 -5.81 14.68
CA PHE A 166 10.92 -5.21 15.94
C PHE A 166 9.44 -5.48 16.18
N ARG A 167 9.04 -5.74 17.44
CA ARG A 167 7.62 -5.92 17.80
C ARG A 167 7.23 -4.92 18.89
N ASN A 168 6.14 -4.18 18.65
CA ASN A 168 5.59 -3.19 19.59
C ASN A 168 6.53 -2.01 19.91
N GLY A 169 7.48 -1.69 19.04
CA GLY A 169 8.36 -0.50 19.15
C GLY A 169 9.74 -0.70 18.53
N PHE A 170 10.25 0.32 17.84
CA PHE A 170 11.60 0.34 17.30
C PHE A 170 12.61 0.22 18.47
N GLY A 171 13.53 -0.75 18.39
CA GLY A 171 14.44 -1.12 19.50
C GLY A 171 14.01 -2.37 20.28
N LYS A 172 12.75 -2.82 20.19
CA LYS A 172 12.30 -4.09 20.78
C LYS A 172 12.46 -5.24 19.79
N ILE A 173 13.70 -5.72 19.64
CA ILE A 173 14.01 -6.81 18.70
C ILE A 173 13.11 -8.01 19.00
N TRP A 174 12.42 -8.47 17.97
CA TRP A 174 11.62 -9.67 17.98
C TRP A 174 12.26 -10.67 17.03
N ASN A 175 12.61 -11.83 17.56
CA ASN A 175 12.98 -12.98 16.76
C ASN A 175 11.71 -13.82 16.58
N PRO A 176 10.93 -13.61 15.50
CA PRO A 176 9.82 -14.51 15.23
C PRO A 176 10.34 -15.94 15.15
N PRO A 177 9.54 -16.92 15.58
CA PRO A 177 9.76 -18.28 15.10
C PRO A 177 9.84 -18.18 13.57
N THR A 178 10.97 -18.57 12.99
CA THR A 178 11.09 -18.71 11.53
C THR A 178 9.91 -19.55 11.08
N LEU A 179 9.17 -19.12 10.04
CA LEU A 179 8.01 -19.82 9.48
C LEU A 179 8.14 -21.33 9.71
N PRO A 180 7.33 -21.93 10.62
CA PRO A 180 7.45 -23.35 10.87
C PRO A 180 7.09 -24.08 9.58
N LEU A 181 7.99 -24.93 9.09
CA LEU A 181 7.59 -26.10 8.32
C LEU A 181 6.47 -26.82 9.12
N PRO A 182 5.47 -27.40 8.45
CA PRO A 182 4.25 -27.88 9.10
C PRO A 182 4.54 -28.70 10.37
N GLY A 183 3.95 -28.27 11.49
CA GLY A 183 3.97 -28.98 12.77
C GLY A 183 4.83 -28.34 13.86
N THR A 184 4.33 -27.30 14.53
CA THR A 184 4.37 -27.06 16.00
C THR A 184 4.01 -25.60 16.31
N ARG A 185 3.20 -25.39 17.35
CA ARG A 185 2.62 -24.10 17.74
C ARG A 185 3.29 -23.57 19.01
N PRO A 186 3.77 -22.31 19.06
CA PRO A 186 4.25 -21.70 20.30
C PRO A 186 3.27 -20.66 20.89
N PRO A 187 3.49 -20.25 22.17
CA PRO A 187 2.46 -19.68 23.02
C PRO A 187 2.33 -18.15 22.95
N ALA A 188 1.20 -17.65 23.46
CA ALA A 188 0.81 -16.25 23.48
C ALA A 188 1.55 -15.44 24.56
N THR A 189 1.98 -14.23 24.21
CA THR A 189 2.60 -13.25 25.13
C THR A 189 1.59 -12.18 25.55
N ALA A 190 1.56 -11.88 26.84
CA ALA A 190 0.65 -10.93 27.50
C ALA A 190 0.82 -9.47 27.03
N LYS A 191 -0.30 -8.74 26.97
CA LYS A 191 -0.36 -7.31 26.67
C LYS A 191 -0.14 -6.48 27.95
N THR A 192 0.59 -5.39 27.83
CA THR A 192 0.64 -4.34 28.87
C THR A 192 -0.53 -3.38 28.63
N ASP A 193 -1.21 -3.01 29.71
CA ASP A 193 -2.39 -2.15 29.67
C ASP A 193 -1.97 -0.68 29.50
N VAL A 194 -2.32 -0.07 28.37
CA VAL A 194 -2.07 1.34 28.05
C VAL A 194 -3.44 2.03 28.03
N SER A 195 -3.57 3.18 28.69
CA SER A 195 -4.85 3.91 28.77
C SER A 195 -5.43 4.19 27.38
N GLU A 196 -6.72 3.89 27.20
CA GLU A 196 -7.49 4.18 25.97
C GLU A 196 -7.42 5.67 25.57
N LEU A 197 -7.42 6.57 26.56
CA LEU A 197 -7.29 8.01 26.31
C LEU A 197 -5.96 8.35 25.63
N PHE A 198 -4.85 7.76 26.09
CA PHE A 198 -3.54 7.98 25.50
C PHE A 198 -3.48 7.49 24.05
N VAL A 199 -4.05 6.31 23.78
CA VAL A 199 -4.10 5.73 22.43
C VAL A 199 -4.89 6.62 21.47
N ASN A 200 -6.04 7.14 21.91
CA ASN A 200 -6.88 8.02 21.10
C ASN A 200 -6.22 9.39 20.85
N VAL A 201 -5.59 9.99 21.86
CA VAL A 201 -4.84 11.25 21.71
C VAL A 201 -3.67 11.08 20.75
N LEU A 202 -2.89 10.01 20.89
CA LEU A 202 -1.77 9.71 19.99
C LEU A 202 -2.25 9.56 18.54
N TYR A 203 -3.35 8.86 18.32
CA TYR A 203 -3.94 8.69 17.00
C TYR A 203 -4.33 10.02 16.37
N LEU A 204 -4.97 10.94 17.12
CA LEU A 204 -5.37 12.25 16.62
C LEU A 204 -4.16 13.15 16.30
N VAL A 205 -3.14 13.15 17.16
CA VAL A 205 -1.90 13.94 16.95
C VAL A 205 -1.15 13.46 15.70
N ALA A 206 -0.99 12.13 15.54
CA ALA A 206 -0.38 11.56 14.34
C ALA A 206 -1.20 11.90 13.08
N SER A 207 -2.52 11.78 13.17
CA SER A 207 -3.43 12.11 12.06
C SER A 207 -3.32 13.58 11.64
N ALA A 208 -3.23 14.51 12.60
CA ALA A 208 -3.08 15.92 12.29
C ALA A 208 -1.77 16.24 11.56
N ARG A 209 -0.66 15.56 11.93
CA ARG A 209 0.62 15.72 11.22
C ARG A 209 0.52 15.21 9.79
N ASP A 210 -0.10 14.05 9.59
CA ASP A 210 -0.19 13.41 8.28
C ASP A 210 -1.07 14.20 7.30
N CYS A 211 -2.12 14.89 7.79
CA CYS A 211 -2.97 15.76 6.97
C CYS A 211 -2.23 16.88 6.20
N ILE A 212 -0.98 17.21 6.57
CA ILE A 212 -0.18 18.22 5.86
C ILE A 212 0.30 17.69 4.50
N ASP A 213 0.73 16.43 4.46
CA ASP A 213 1.44 15.85 3.31
C ASP A 213 0.61 14.78 2.58
N GLU A 214 -0.42 14.23 3.23
CA GLU A 214 -1.29 13.21 2.65
C GLU A 214 -2.38 13.78 1.71
N PRO A 215 -2.90 12.96 0.77
CA PRO A 215 -4.05 13.33 -0.02
C PRO A 215 -5.22 13.79 0.85
N LEU A 216 -5.87 14.88 0.43
CA LEU A 216 -6.94 15.57 1.18
C LEU A 216 -8.08 14.66 1.65
N ILE A 217 -8.28 13.51 1.01
CA ILE A 217 -9.31 12.53 1.39
C ILE A 217 -9.05 11.79 2.70
N TYR A 218 -7.78 11.60 3.09
CA TYR A 218 -7.44 10.84 4.29
C TYR A 218 -7.68 11.65 5.56
N GLY A 219 -7.66 12.98 5.49
CA GLY A 219 -7.97 13.85 6.62
C GLY A 219 -9.37 13.60 7.19
N PRO A 220 -10.45 13.81 6.42
CA PRO A 220 -11.82 13.53 6.85
C PRO A 220 -12.02 12.08 7.32
N PHE A 221 -11.43 11.11 6.62
CA PHE A 221 -11.45 9.71 7.02
C PHE A 221 -10.87 9.49 8.42
N ARG A 222 -9.64 9.98 8.66
CA ARG A 222 -8.94 9.82 9.93
C ARG A 222 -9.67 10.48 11.09
N MET A 223 -10.31 11.62 10.85
CA MET A 223 -11.14 12.31 11.86
C MET A 223 -12.34 11.46 12.27
N ILE A 224 -13.06 10.90 11.30
CA ILE A 224 -14.22 10.02 11.56
C ILE A 224 -13.82 8.70 12.21
N GLU A 225 -12.68 8.11 11.81
CA GLU A 225 -12.10 6.97 12.51
C GLU A 225 -11.73 7.31 13.96
N GLY A 226 -11.21 8.52 14.20
CA GLY A 226 -10.96 9.04 15.54
C GLY A 226 -12.24 9.12 16.38
N VAL A 227 -13.34 9.60 15.79
CA VAL A 227 -14.66 9.60 16.44
C VAL A 227 -15.08 8.16 16.76
N SER A 228 -15.01 7.21 15.83
CA SER A 228 -15.39 5.81 16.09
C SER A 228 -14.64 5.20 17.28
N ARG A 229 -13.34 5.47 17.40
CA ARG A 229 -12.49 5.02 18.52
C ARG A 229 -12.91 5.65 19.84
N MET A 230 -13.23 6.95 19.86
CA MET A 230 -13.72 7.63 21.05
C MET A 230 -15.08 7.07 21.52
N LEU A 231 -15.90 6.57 20.60
CA LEU A 231 -17.21 5.99 20.91
C LEU A 231 -17.15 4.55 21.47
N GLU A 232 -15.98 3.87 21.48
CA GLU A 232 -15.84 2.53 22.07
C GLU A 232 -16.21 2.48 23.57
N GLY A 233 -15.98 3.59 24.28
CA GLY A 233 -16.30 3.75 25.70
C GLY A 233 -17.71 4.26 26.01
N ALA A 234 -18.55 4.57 25.00
CA ALA A 234 -19.85 5.23 25.16
C ALA A 234 -20.98 4.31 25.69
N ARG A 235 -20.64 3.39 26.61
CA ARG A 235 -21.59 2.43 27.19
C ARG A 235 -22.68 3.18 27.97
N GLY A 236 -23.93 2.97 27.59
CA GLY A 236 -25.10 3.58 28.24
C GLY A 236 -25.69 4.78 27.49
N ASP A 237 -25.04 5.27 26.44
CA ASP A 237 -25.60 6.30 25.56
C ASP A 237 -26.09 5.67 24.25
N VAL A 238 -27.41 5.58 24.11
CA VAL A 238 -28.08 4.92 22.96
C VAL A 238 -27.72 5.59 21.65
N PHE A 239 -27.72 6.93 21.62
CA PHE A 239 -27.40 7.69 20.41
C PHE A 239 -25.95 7.46 19.98
N LEU A 240 -25.00 7.59 20.92
CA LEU A 240 -23.58 7.39 20.62
C LEU A 240 -23.26 5.96 20.18
N SER A 241 -23.93 4.96 20.76
CA SER A 241 -23.80 3.56 20.35
C SER A 241 -24.30 3.33 18.91
N GLN A 242 -25.42 3.96 18.53
CA GLN A 242 -25.95 3.90 17.17
C GLN A 242 -25.02 4.59 16.17
N MET A 243 -24.51 5.79 16.51
CA MET A 243 -23.59 6.54 15.65
C MET A 243 -22.28 5.77 15.42
N LYS A 244 -21.78 5.03 16.42
CA LYS A 244 -20.61 4.17 16.22
C LYS A 244 -20.85 3.12 15.14
N ALA A 245 -21.99 2.42 15.21
CA ALA A 245 -22.32 1.38 14.23
C ALA A 245 -22.44 1.94 12.81
N GLU A 246 -23.08 3.11 12.67
CA GLU A 246 -23.18 3.84 11.40
C GLU A 246 -21.80 4.23 10.85
N ILE A 247 -20.95 4.82 11.70
CA ILE A 247 -19.59 5.23 11.31
C ILE A 247 -18.74 4.03 10.89
N ASP A 248 -18.75 2.94 11.65
CA ASP A 248 -17.97 1.75 11.32
C ASP A 248 -18.42 1.09 10.01
N GLY A 249 -19.71 1.18 9.67
CA GLY A 249 -20.25 0.70 8.41
C GLY A 249 -19.90 1.57 7.19
N GLN A 250 -19.78 2.88 7.37
CA GLN A 250 -19.69 3.84 6.25
C GLN A 250 -18.33 4.51 6.06
N LYS A 251 -17.45 4.54 7.07
CA LYS A 251 -16.18 5.30 7.04
C LYS A 251 -15.27 4.98 5.85
N TYR A 252 -15.29 3.76 5.32
CA TYR A 252 -14.46 3.36 4.18
C TYR A 252 -15.02 3.78 2.81
N SER A 253 -16.25 4.30 2.73
CA SER A 253 -16.87 4.70 1.46
C SER A 253 -16.12 5.83 0.74
N VAL A 254 -15.34 6.64 1.48
CA VAL A 254 -14.42 7.66 0.93
C VAL A 254 -13.45 7.12 -0.12
N MET A 255 -13.10 5.83 -0.04
CA MET A 255 -12.17 5.18 -0.97
C MET A 255 -12.79 4.88 -2.33
N GLY A 256 -14.12 4.78 -2.40
CA GLY A 256 -14.86 4.43 -3.63
C GLY A 256 -15.66 5.58 -4.23
N ASP A 257 -16.27 6.45 -3.40
CA ASP A 257 -17.10 7.55 -3.85
C ASP A 257 -17.04 8.74 -2.88
N ARG A 258 -16.28 9.78 -3.26
CA ARG A 258 -16.08 10.98 -2.45
C ARG A 258 -17.34 11.82 -2.31
N VAL A 259 -18.23 11.83 -3.31
CA VAL A 259 -19.45 12.64 -3.29
C VAL A 259 -20.45 12.03 -2.34
N SER A 260 -20.63 10.71 -2.40
CA SER A 260 -21.50 9.99 -1.46
C SER A 260 -20.96 10.07 -0.03
N PHE A 261 -19.64 9.96 0.16
CA PHE A 261 -19.01 10.14 1.47
C PHE A 261 -19.27 11.54 2.06
N ALA A 262 -19.11 12.60 1.27
CA ALA A 262 -19.40 13.96 1.74
C ALA A 262 -20.87 14.15 2.15
N ARG A 263 -21.82 13.63 1.35
CA ARG A 263 -23.25 13.66 1.69
C ARG A 263 -23.56 12.88 2.97
N TRP A 264 -22.88 11.76 3.18
CA TRP A 264 -22.99 10.97 4.40
C TRP A 264 -22.48 11.76 5.62
N LEU A 265 -21.35 12.45 5.51
CA LEU A 265 -20.86 13.35 6.58
C LEU A 265 -21.85 14.46 6.92
N ASP A 266 -22.49 15.05 5.91
CA ASP A 266 -23.54 16.07 6.13
C ASP A 266 -24.73 15.48 6.89
N SER A 267 -25.12 14.23 6.60
CA SER A 267 -26.18 13.53 7.33
C SER A 267 -25.77 13.26 8.78
N LEU A 268 -24.56 12.72 8.98
CA LEU A 268 -24.01 12.44 10.30
C LEU A 268 -23.96 13.73 11.15
N LEU A 269 -23.51 14.84 10.57
CA LEU A 269 -23.46 16.14 11.24
C LEU A 269 -24.86 16.63 11.65
N ARG A 270 -25.89 16.43 10.81
CA ARG A 270 -27.28 16.78 11.16
C ARG A 270 -27.78 15.97 12.35
N ASP A 271 -27.47 14.68 12.41
CA ASP A 271 -27.88 13.82 13.52
C ASP A 271 -27.24 14.26 14.84
N PHE A 272 -25.92 14.53 14.83
CA PHE A 272 -25.23 15.09 16.00
C PHE A 272 -25.77 16.48 16.40
N ALA A 273 -26.10 17.34 15.44
CA ALA A 273 -26.67 18.66 15.72
C ALA A 273 -28.07 18.57 16.33
N ALA A 274 -28.93 17.69 15.82
CA ALA A 274 -30.27 17.45 16.35
C ALA A 274 -30.20 16.91 17.78
N GLU A 275 -29.29 15.97 18.03
CA GLU A 275 -29.05 15.41 19.34
C GLU A 275 -28.49 16.46 20.32
N ALA A 276 -27.52 17.28 19.89
CA ALA A 276 -26.99 18.36 20.70
C ALA A 276 -28.10 19.35 21.11
N LYS A 277 -29.00 19.70 20.18
CA LYS A 277 -30.18 20.53 20.49
C LYS A 277 -31.07 19.87 21.54
N ARG A 278 -31.33 18.55 21.43
CA ARG A 278 -32.14 17.79 22.39
C ARG A 278 -31.51 17.79 23.78
N ARG A 279 -30.20 17.53 23.88
CA ARG A 279 -29.46 17.49 25.15
C ARG A 279 -29.36 18.86 25.83
N ASN A 280 -29.27 19.93 25.05
CA ASN A 280 -29.13 21.30 25.55
C ASN A 280 -30.48 22.00 25.81
N SER A 281 -31.61 21.38 25.43
CA SER A 281 -32.93 21.94 25.71
C SER A 281 -33.28 21.70 27.19
N PRO A 282 -33.67 22.74 27.95
CA PRO A 282 -34.04 22.58 29.35
C PRO A 282 -35.22 21.60 29.48
N ALA A 283 -35.11 20.63 30.39
CA ALA A 283 -36.20 19.69 30.69
C ALA A 283 -37.46 20.48 31.04
N ALA A 284 -38.59 20.15 30.42
CA ALA A 284 -39.88 20.73 30.77
C ALA A 284 -40.13 20.47 32.26
N VAL A 285 -40.22 21.55 33.05
CA VAL A 285 -40.65 21.48 34.46
C VAL A 285 -42.02 20.81 34.48
N PRO A 286 -42.24 19.72 35.23
CA PRO A 286 -43.57 19.15 35.37
C PRO A 286 -44.48 20.21 36.00
N ALA A 287 -45.57 20.57 35.32
CA ALA A 287 -46.58 21.43 35.90
C ALA A 287 -47.05 20.79 37.22
N ALA A 288 -46.78 21.45 38.34
CA ALA A 288 -47.26 21.03 39.64
C ALA A 288 -48.78 20.83 39.55
N ALA A 289 -49.23 19.64 39.92
CA ALA A 289 -50.64 19.35 40.09
C ALA A 289 -51.22 20.34 41.10
N VAL A 290 -52.05 21.26 40.61
CA VAL A 290 -53.00 21.99 41.45
C VAL A 290 -54.04 20.96 41.88
N ASP A 291 -53.79 20.33 43.03
CA ASP A 291 -54.82 19.58 43.74
C ASP A 291 -55.91 20.55 44.20
N GLY A 292 -57.16 20.15 44.02
CA GLY A 292 -58.31 21.01 44.03
C GLY A 292 -59.07 21.04 45.36
N ARG A 293 -59.91 22.08 45.47
CA ARG A 293 -61.17 22.15 46.24
C ARG A 293 -61.07 22.18 47.78
N GLY A 294 -61.30 23.38 48.30
CA GLY A 294 -62.53 23.66 49.07
C GLY A 294 -62.44 23.56 50.60
N ARG A 295 -62.50 24.73 51.26
CA ARG A 295 -63.59 25.11 52.18
C ARG A 295 -63.89 26.59 52.01
#